data_AF-A0A4T0VGP3-F1
#
_entry.id   AF-A0A4T0VGP3-F1
#
_cell.length_a   1.000
_cell.length_b   1.000
_cell.length_c   1.000
_cell.angle_alpha   90.00
_cell.angle_beta   90.00
_cell.angle_gamma   90.00
#
_symmetry.space_group_name_H-M   'P 1'
#
loop_
_entity.id
_entity.type
_entity.pdbx_description
1 polymer ?
#
loop_
_entity_poly.entity_id
_entity_poly.type
_entity_poly.pdbx_seq_one_letter_code
_entity_poly.pdbx_strand_id
1 'polypeptide(L)'
;MKMASVKFGLVCLVASVAGSSRSLAPIQDINLPASESAAHPLEHVGANGPWFAGPNVHGISSDIPDNCIVDQAAYVLRHGSRYPDPGAYNGWVSMQKRFQDANYTASGSLSFLSKWQPALTNPSSQISNLSPTGYKEALDLGYTMRTRYPELYTEGDDFMVWANNYSRVLQTAKLFVRGFLGTNATLFGDVISVTSRGFPGGIGDSLAPSDMCPTFKDTEGGDSVTKWNSVYIPPIQARLQALIKGNLTLTQNDVSQIPYLCGYESQITGRLSPWCDIFSDDEFLQYEYFQDLRYYYGVGPGTDIPKTMMTPYLNALMGIFDKGPSVTGKREDGSSFSLPKLIMSFLNDGQLNQLVAASGVFDEQQPLSSTEKDDDRLFHAPEV
;
A
#
# COMPACT_ATOMS: atom_id res chain seq x y z
N MET A 1 -78.25 -26.74 23.74
CA MET A 1 -77.69 -25.38 23.58
C MET A 1 -76.44 -25.27 24.46
N LYS A 2 -75.25 -25.45 23.88
CA LYS A 2 -73.96 -25.24 24.57
C LYS A 2 -73.04 -24.50 23.59
N MET A 3 -72.75 -23.25 23.91
CA MET A 3 -71.72 -22.45 23.24
C MET A 3 -70.34 -22.99 23.61
N ALA A 4 -69.48 -23.19 22.61
CA ALA A 4 -68.06 -23.45 22.80
C ALA A 4 -67.27 -22.27 22.21
N SER A 5 -66.44 -21.67 23.05
CA SER A 5 -65.66 -20.46 22.80
C SER A 5 -64.45 -20.76 21.92
N VAL A 6 -64.26 -20.00 20.83
CA VAL A 6 -63.11 -20.08 19.94
C VAL A 6 -61.96 -19.25 20.53
N LYS A 7 -60.84 -19.88 20.86
CA LYS A 7 -59.60 -19.19 21.25
C LYS A 7 -58.76 -18.91 19.99
N PHE A 8 -58.58 -17.64 19.65
CA PHE A 8 -57.57 -17.20 18.70
C PHE A 8 -56.19 -17.23 19.38
N GLY A 9 -55.29 -18.08 18.87
CA GLY A 9 -53.88 -18.06 19.24
C GLY A 9 -53.16 -16.93 18.51
N LEU A 10 -52.61 -15.98 19.26
CA LEU A 10 -51.75 -14.92 18.73
C LEU A 10 -50.37 -15.53 18.40
N VAL A 11 -50.06 -15.68 17.12
CA VAL A 11 -48.71 -16.03 16.66
C VAL A 11 -47.88 -14.75 16.66
N CYS A 12 -47.04 -14.55 17.68
CA CYS A 12 -46.00 -13.53 17.63
C CYS A 12 -44.88 -14.01 16.71
N LEU A 13 -44.89 -13.57 15.46
CA LEU A 13 -43.67 -13.55 14.63
C LEU A 13 -42.74 -12.48 15.20
N VAL A 14 -41.73 -12.91 15.96
CA VAL A 14 -40.58 -12.06 16.26
C VAL A 14 -39.74 -12.01 14.99
N ALA A 15 -39.93 -10.98 14.17
CA ALA A 15 -39.01 -10.66 13.09
C ALA A 15 -37.72 -10.14 13.73
N SER A 16 -36.71 -11.00 13.84
CA SER A 16 -35.34 -10.57 14.12
C SER A 16 -34.83 -9.80 12.91
N VAL A 17 -35.06 -8.48 12.90
CA VAL A 17 -34.37 -7.59 11.97
C VAL A 17 -32.93 -7.49 12.48
N ALA A 18 -32.06 -8.38 12.02
CA ALA A 18 -30.62 -8.18 12.10
C ALA A 18 -30.31 -6.97 11.21
N GLY A 19 -30.39 -5.78 11.80
CA GLY A 19 -29.98 -4.56 11.13
C GLY A 19 -28.46 -4.55 11.06
N SER A 20 -27.89 -5.00 9.94
CA SER A 20 -26.48 -4.71 9.63
C SER A 20 -26.30 -3.21 9.71
N SER A 21 -25.55 -2.74 10.71
CA SER A 21 -25.19 -1.34 10.84
C SER A 21 -24.51 -0.88 9.56
N ARG A 22 -25.06 0.12 8.89
CA ARG A 22 -24.44 0.68 7.67
C ARG A 22 -23.23 1.50 8.08
N SER A 23 -22.03 1.04 7.74
CA SER A 23 -20.80 1.80 7.95
C SER A 23 -20.86 3.14 7.22
N LEU A 24 -20.41 4.21 7.87
CA LEU A 24 -20.21 5.52 7.24
C LEU A 24 -18.83 5.64 6.58
N ALA A 25 -17.88 4.78 6.98
CA ALA A 25 -16.58 4.66 6.32
C ALA A 25 -16.70 3.65 5.17
N PRO A 26 -16.60 4.07 3.90
CA PRO A 26 -16.50 3.12 2.80
C PRO A 26 -15.17 2.38 2.86
N ILE A 27 -15.14 1.15 2.33
CA ILE A 27 -13.89 0.37 2.22
C ILE A 27 -12.93 1.08 1.27
N GLN A 28 -13.41 1.55 0.10
CA GLN A 28 -12.63 2.33 -0.86
C GLN A 28 -13.07 3.79 -0.83
N ASP A 29 -12.22 4.68 -0.34
CA ASP A 29 -12.53 6.11 -0.15
C ASP A 29 -11.78 7.04 -1.12
N ILE A 30 -10.77 6.52 -1.81
CA ILE A 30 -10.11 7.16 -2.96
C ILE A 30 -10.79 6.68 -4.24
N ASN A 31 -11.26 7.64 -5.05
CA ASN A 31 -11.81 7.35 -6.37
C ASN A 31 -10.68 6.99 -7.35
N LEU A 32 -10.83 5.87 -8.05
CA LEU A 32 -9.87 5.35 -9.03
C LEU A 32 -10.58 5.32 -10.40
N PRO A 33 -10.61 6.44 -11.15
CA PRO A 33 -11.34 6.50 -12.40
C PRO A 33 -10.63 5.71 -13.52
N ALA A 34 -11.43 5.20 -14.45
CA ALA A 34 -10.97 4.72 -15.74
C ALA A 34 -10.27 5.83 -16.55
N SER A 35 -9.33 5.43 -17.41
CA SER A 35 -8.74 6.28 -18.44
C SER A 35 -9.46 6.08 -19.78
N GLU A 36 -9.05 6.79 -20.83
CA GLU A 36 -9.57 6.54 -22.18
C GLU A 36 -9.18 5.17 -22.73
N SER A 37 -8.08 4.58 -22.24
CA SER A 37 -7.46 3.36 -22.76
C SER A 37 -7.54 2.15 -21.83
N ALA A 38 -7.90 2.34 -20.56
CA ALA A 38 -7.93 1.30 -19.54
C ALA A 38 -9.04 1.53 -18.51
N ALA A 39 -9.68 0.45 -18.07
CA ALA A 39 -10.78 0.49 -17.11
C ALA A 39 -10.30 0.78 -15.67
N HIS A 40 -9.15 0.21 -15.28
CA HIS A 40 -8.62 0.26 -13.91
C HIS A 40 -7.12 0.59 -13.85
N PRO A 41 -6.65 1.66 -14.50
CA PRO A 41 -5.20 1.92 -14.65
C PRO A 41 -4.48 2.04 -13.29
N LEU A 42 -5.12 2.66 -12.29
CA LEU A 42 -4.49 2.91 -10.99
C LEU A 42 -4.44 1.67 -10.08
N GLU A 43 -5.20 0.62 -10.36
CA GLU A 43 -5.15 -0.65 -9.61
C GLU A 43 -3.96 -1.51 -10.09
N HIS A 44 -3.50 -1.30 -11.33
CA HIS A 44 -2.47 -2.11 -12.00
C HIS A 44 -1.09 -1.43 -12.05
N VAL A 45 -0.87 -0.32 -11.34
CA VAL A 45 0.45 0.38 -11.28
C VAL A 45 1.34 -0.11 -10.15
N GLY A 46 1.03 -1.27 -9.55
CA GLY A 46 1.75 -1.81 -8.39
C GLY A 46 1.74 -0.84 -7.22
N ALA A 47 2.84 -0.82 -6.46
CA ALA A 47 3.00 0.02 -5.28
C ALA A 47 3.13 1.54 -5.54
N ASN A 48 2.70 2.04 -6.70
CA ASN A 48 2.91 3.42 -7.16
C ASN A 48 1.62 4.26 -7.24
N GLY A 49 0.46 3.61 -7.19
CA GLY A 49 -0.85 4.25 -7.16
C GLY A 49 -1.34 4.54 -5.74
N PRO A 50 -2.52 5.19 -5.61
CA PRO A 50 -3.23 5.27 -4.35
C PRO A 50 -3.59 3.89 -3.79
N TRP A 51 -3.85 3.83 -2.49
CA TRP A 51 -4.35 2.61 -1.86
C TRP A 51 -5.70 2.17 -2.43
N PHE A 52 -5.87 0.87 -2.57
CA PHE A 52 -7.16 0.26 -2.84
C PHE A 52 -7.37 -1.03 -2.06
N ALA A 53 -8.63 -1.39 -1.87
CA ALA A 53 -8.98 -2.67 -1.25
C ALA A 53 -8.79 -3.82 -2.25
N GLY A 54 -7.90 -4.75 -1.89
CA GLY A 54 -7.68 -5.98 -2.65
C GLY A 54 -8.93 -6.86 -2.74
N PRO A 55 -8.99 -7.77 -3.73
CA PRO A 55 -10.11 -8.67 -3.93
C PRO A 55 -10.26 -9.65 -2.75
N ASN A 56 -11.51 -10.02 -2.46
CA ASN A 56 -11.78 -11.09 -1.51
C ASN A 56 -11.65 -12.46 -2.18
N VAL A 57 -10.41 -12.90 -2.39
CA VAL A 57 -10.08 -14.13 -3.14
C VAL A 57 -10.65 -15.42 -2.53
N HIS A 58 -10.93 -15.43 -1.22
CA HIS A 58 -11.48 -16.58 -0.52
C HIS A 58 -12.97 -16.45 -0.18
N GLY A 59 -13.60 -15.32 -0.51
CA GLY A 59 -14.99 -15.04 -0.15
C GLY A 59 -15.25 -14.99 1.37
N ILE A 60 -14.22 -14.76 2.19
CA ILE A 60 -14.33 -14.68 3.64
C ILE A 60 -14.66 -13.24 4.02
N SER A 61 -15.78 -13.02 4.71
CA SER A 61 -16.14 -11.67 5.16
C SER A 61 -15.08 -11.14 6.13
N SER A 62 -14.74 -9.86 5.98
CA SER A 62 -13.90 -9.17 6.95
C SER A 62 -14.70 -8.67 8.17
N ASP A 63 -16.02 -8.79 8.18
CA ASP A 63 -16.83 -8.39 9.33
C ASP A 63 -16.51 -9.25 10.57
N ILE A 64 -16.69 -8.65 11.75
CA ILE A 64 -16.59 -9.38 13.02
C ILE A 64 -17.70 -10.44 13.03
N PRO A 65 -17.38 -11.74 13.21
CA PRO A 65 -18.39 -12.78 13.23
C PRO A 65 -19.45 -12.57 14.33
N ASP A 66 -20.67 -13.04 14.07
CA ASP A 66 -21.77 -12.94 15.03
C ASP A 66 -21.38 -13.55 16.39
N ASN A 67 -21.66 -12.82 17.47
CA ASN A 67 -21.33 -13.18 18.85
C ASN A 67 -19.83 -13.18 19.19
N CYS A 68 -18.96 -12.65 18.31
CA CYS A 68 -17.57 -12.36 18.62
C CYS A 68 -17.38 -10.88 18.97
N ILE A 69 -16.41 -10.60 19.83
CA ILE A 69 -15.91 -9.25 20.12
C ILE A 69 -14.39 -9.30 19.94
N VAL A 70 -13.83 -8.29 19.29
CA VAL A 70 -12.38 -8.14 19.19
C VAL A 70 -11.86 -7.52 20.48
N ASP A 71 -10.96 -8.22 21.17
CA ASP A 71 -10.31 -7.75 22.40
C ASP A 71 -8.89 -7.19 22.17
N GLN A 72 -8.27 -7.57 21.04
CA GLN A 72 -6.99 -7.07 20.57
C GLN A 72 -6.90 -7.15 19.04
N ALA A 73 -6.19 -6.20 18.41
CA ALA A 73 -5.93 -6.21 16.98
C ALA A 73 -4.54 -5.61 16.68
N ALA A 74 -3.91 -6.04 15.59
CA ALA A 74 -2.67 -5.45 15.10
C ALA A 74 -2.72 -5.19 13.60
N TYR A 75 -2.19 -4.06 13.17
CA TYR A 75 -2.04 -3.67 11.78
C TYR A 75 -0.60 -3.27 11.50
N VAL A 76 -0.05 -3.85 10.44
CA VAL A 76 1.26 -3.50 9.91
C VAL A 76 1.05 -2.86 8.55
N LEU A 77 1.43 -1.60 8.43
CA LEU A 77 0.96 -0.70 7.39
C LEU A 77 2.14 -0.08 6.67
N ARG A 78 2.05 -0.02 5.34
CA ARG A 78 2.90 0.84 4.54
C ARG A 78 2.61 2.31 4.85
N HIS A 79 3.58 3.19 4.63
CA HIS A 79 3.28 4.62 4.47
C HIS A 79 2.25 4.86 3.35
N GLY A 80 1.51 5.96 3.42
CA GLY A 80 0.59 6.37 2.35
C GLY A 80 1.31 6.79 1.06
N SER A 81 0.50 7.23 0.08
CA SER A 81 0.93 7.82 -1.19
C SER A 81 1.93 8.95 -0.98
N ARG A 82 2.95 9.02 -1.84
CA ARG A 82 4.15 9.84 -1.60
C ARG A 82 4.67 10.52 -2.85
N TYR A 83 5.47 11.55 -2.68
CA TYR A 83 6.30 12.07 -3.76
C TYR A 83 7.42 11.06 -4.13
N PRO A 84 7.96 11.13 -5.37
CA PRO A 84 9.05 10.27 -5.81
C PRO A 84 10.31 10.47 -4.97
N ASP A 85 11.20 9.48 -5.03
CA ASP A 85 12.57 9.62 -4.55
C ASP A 85 13.43 10.43 -5.53
N PRO A 86 14.59 10.99 -5.09
CA PRO A 86 15.39 11.87 -5.92
C PRO A 86 15.77 11.27 -7.29
N GLY A 87 16.10 9.99 -7.33
CA GLY A 87 16.51 9.30 -8.57
C GLY A 87 15.39 9.25 -9.61
N ALA A 88 14.18 8.85 -9.19
CA ALA A 88 13.00 8.84 -10.04
C ALA A 88 12.68 10.24 -10.58
N TYR A 89 12.64 11.25 -9.71
CA TYR A 89 12.34 12.62 -10.11
C TYR A 89 13.36 13.18 -11.10
N ASN A 90 14.66 12.94 -10.87
CA ASN A 90 15.72 13.35 -11.79
C ASN A 90 15.60 12.66 -13.16
N GLY A 91 15.18 11.39 -13.19
CA GLY A 91 14.84 10.68 -14.42
C GLY A 91 13.71 11.37 -15.18
N TRP A 92 12.64 11.77 -14.49
CA TRP A 92 11.50 12.47 -15.07
C TRP A 92 11.85 13.86 -15.62
N VAL A 93 12.66 14.63 -14.89
CA VAL A 93 13.20 15.92 -15.37
C VAL A 93 14.05 15.72 -16.63
N SER A 94 14.85 14.64 -16.68
CA SER A 94 15.65 14.31 -17.85
C SER A 94 14.78 13.90 -19.05
N MET A 95 13.71 13.13 -18.82
CA MET A 95 12.70 12.81 -19.85
C MET A 95 12.03 14.07 -20.39
N GLN A 96 11.54 14.94 -19.50
CA GLN A 96 10.91 16.21 -19.84
C GLN A 96 11.83 17.05 -20.73
N LYS A 97 13.10 17.22 -20.34
CA LYS A 97 14.08 17.97 -21.12
C LYS A 97 14.23 17.40 -22.54
N ARG A 98 14.38 16.07 -22.68
CA ARG A 98 14.48 15.45 -24.01
C ARG A 98 13.21 15.64 -24.85
N PHE A 99 12.03 15.55 -24.23
CA PHE A 99 10.75 15.75 -24.92
C PHE A 99 10.49 17.22 -25.32
N GLN A 100 11.18 18.19 -24.72
CA GLN A 100 11.04 19.61 -25.04
C GLN A 100 12.14 20.13 -25.98
N ASP A 101 13.35 19.55 -25.91
CA ASP A 101 14.47 19.94 -26.77
C ASP A 101 14.39 19.29 -28.18
N ALA A 102 13.64 18.20 -28.34
CA ALA A 102 13.48 17.51 -29.62
C ALA A 102 12.49 18.21 -30.58
N ASN A 103 12.71 18.06 -31.88
CA ASN A 103 11.84 18.56 -32.94
C ASN A 103 11.00 17.40 -33.52
N TYR A 104 9.79 17.26 -33.00
CA TYR A 104 8.84 16.22 -33.41
C TYR A 104 7.39 16.70 -33.30
N THR A 105 6.49 15.92 -33.86
CA THR A 105 5.05 15.97 -33.59
C THR A 105 4.63 14.62 -33.04
N ALA A 106 4.02 14.62 -31.85
CA ALA A 106 3.35 13.45 -31.30
C ALA A 106 1.84 13.57 -31.50
N SER A 107 1.17 12.43 -31.61
CA SER A 107 -0.25 12.31 -31.87
C SER A 107 -0.93 11.32 -30.92
N GLY A 108 -2.26 11.32 -30.89
CA GLY A 108 -3.04 10.44 -30.01
C GLY A 108 -2.71 10.68 -28.54
N SER A 109 -2.56 9.60 -27.77
CA SER A 109 -2.24 9.62 -26.35
C SER A 109 -0.90 10.26 -26.00
N LEU A 110 -0.01 10.51 -26.99
CA LEU A 110 1.28 11.18 -26.77
C LEU A 110 1.26 12.67 -27.09
N SER A 111 0.11 13.26 -27.44
CA SER A 111 0.02 14.66 -27.89
C SER A 111 0.44 15.68 -26.82
N PHE A 112 0.47 15.28 -25.55
CA PHE A 112 0.85 16.15 -24.44
C PHE A 112 2.35 16.23 -24.16
N LEU A 113 3.18 15.30 -24.71
CA LEU A 113 4.59 15.13 -24.34
C LEU A 113 5.43 16.42 -24.44
N SER A 114 5.20 17.23 -25.47
CA SER A 114 5.96 18.48 -25.69
C SER A 114 5.68 19.57 -24.66
N LYS A 115 4.59 19.44 -23.89
CA LYS A 115 4.18 20.39 -22.85
C LYS A 115 4.25 19.81 -21.45
N TRP A 116 4.49 18.51 -21.33
CA TRP A 116 4.52 17.82 -20.05
C TRP A 116 5.64 18.37 -19.15
N GLN A 117 5.36 18.41 -17.85
CA GLN A 117 6.27 18.82 -16.79
C GLN A 117 6.05 17.89 -15.58
N PRO A 118 7.10 17.47 -14.86
CA PRO A 118 6.93 16.72 -13.62
C PRO A 118 6.07 17.48 -12.59
N ALA A 119 5.22 16.77 -11.86
CA ALA A 119 4.17 17.37 -11.03
C ALA A 119 4.66 18.10 -9.75
N LEU A 120 5.97 18.13 -9.46
CA LEU A 120 6.49 18.74 -8.23
C LEU A 120 6.68 20.25 -8.42
N THR A 121 6.14 21.02 -7.47
CA THR A 121 6.18 22.49 -7.47
C THR A 121 7.30 23.04 -6.58
N ASN A 122 7.69 22.29 -5.56
CA ASN A 122 8.82 22.59 -4.67
C ASN A 122 9.55 21.29 -4.30
N PRO A 123 10.42 20.77 -5.19
CA PRO A 123 11.06 19.47 -4.99
C PRO A 123 11.83 19.33 -3.68
N SER A 124 12.47 20.38 -3.19
CA SER A 124 13.25 20.33 -1.94
C SER A 124 12.39 20.07 -0.70
N SER A 125 11.13 20.50 -0.71
CA SER A 125 10.17 20.24 0.37
C SER A 125 9.30 19.00 0.14
N GLN A 126 9.20 18.51 -1.11
CA GLN A 126 8.27 17.46 -1.49
C GLN A 126 8.91 16.07 -1.58
N ILE A 127 10.12 15.96 -2.17
CA ILE A 127 10.74 14.66 -2.48
C ILE A 127 10.76 13.73 -1.25
N SER A 128 10.41 12.46 -1.47
CA SER A 128 10.34 11.38 -0.47
C SER A 128 9.36 11.58 0.70
N ASN A 129 8.62 12.69 0.76
CA ASN A 129 7.54 12.91 1.73
C ASN A 129 6.20 12.37 1.23
N LEU A 130 5.20 12.29 2.11
CA LEU A 130 3.82 11.98 1.72
C LEU A 130 3.24 13.05 0.80
N SER A 131 2.36 12.63 -0.09
CA SER A 131 1.58 13.51 -0.95
C SER A 131 0.24 13.88 -0.30
N PRO A 132 -0.53 14.83 -0.87
CA PRO A 132 -1.88 15.14 -0.41
C PRO A 132 -2.81 13.91 -0.35
N THR A 133 -2.70 12.99 -1.32
CA THR A 133 -3.46 11.73 -1.31
C THR A 133 -3.05 10.86 -0.13
N GLY A 134 -1.74 10.75 0.15
CA GLY A 134 -1.24 10.00 1.31
C GLY A 134 -1.67 10.59 2.64
N TYR A 135 -1.88 11.91 2.70
CA TYR A 135 -2.46 12.54 3.89
C TYR A 135 -3.89 12.11 4.13
N LYS A 136 -4.70 12.06 3.05
CA LYS A 136 -6.08 11.61 3.10
C LYS A 136 -6.17 10.14 3.53
N GLU A 137 -5.45 9.26 2.85
CA GLU A 137 -5.38 7.82 3.16
C GLU A 137 -5.07 7.57 4.64
N ALA A 138 -4.06 8.26 5.20
CA ALA A 138 -3.67 8.08 6.59
C ALA A 138 -4.72 8.61 7.58
N LEU A 139 -5.33 9.76 7.29
CA LEU A 139 -6.40 10.33 8.13
C LEU A 139 -7.64 9.43 8.14
N ASP A 140 -8.06 8.95 6.97
CA ASP A 140 -9.23 8.12 6.81
C ASP A 140 -9.01 6.71 7.39
N LEU A 141 -7.79 6.19 7.34
CA LEU A 141 -7.41 4.98 8.07
C LEU A 141 -7.60 5.16 9.59
N GLY A 142 -7.23 6.33 10.14
CA GLY A 142 -7.45 6.65 11.56
C GLY A 142 -8.93 6.61 11.94
N TYR A 143 -9.77 7.26 11.15
CA TYR A 143 -11.22 7.24 11.34
C TYR A 143 -11.80 5.81 11.20
N THR A 144 -11.34 5.07 10.20
CA THR A 144 -11.79 3.70 9.91
C THR A 144 -11.47 2.78 11.08
N MET A 145 -10.24 2.79 11.59
CA MET A 145 -9.86 1.94 12.73
C MET A 145 -10.59 2.31 14.00
N ARG A 146 -10.82 3.62 14.24
CA ARG A 146 -11.58 4.11 15.39
C ARG A 146 -13.03 3.63 15.38
N THR A 147 -13.68 3.68 14.22
CA THR A 147 -15.10 3.30 14.08
C THR A 147 -15.28 1.79 13.97
N ARG A 148 -14.28 1.07 13.45
CA ARG A 148 -14.28 -0.39 13.35
C ARG A 148 -14.09 -1.08 14.69
N TYR A 149 -13.25 -0.53 15.57
CA TYR A 149 -12.91 -1.11 16.87
C TYR A 149 -13.15 -0.14 18.04
N PRO A 150 -14.39 0.29 18.28
CA PRO A 150 -14.68 1.32 19.29
C PRO A 150 -14.31 0.87 20.72
N GLU A 151 -14.38 -0.43 21.01
CA GLU A 151 -14.08 -1.01 22.34
C GLU A 151 -12.56 -1.11 22.63
N LEU A 152 -11.70 -0.91 21.63
CA LEU A 152 -10.24 -1.02 21.80
C LEU A 152 -9.58 0.27 22.28
N TYR A 153 -10.33 1.35 22.47
CA TYR A 153 -9.84 2.62 23.01
C TYR A 153 -10.84 3.27 23.96
N THR A 154 -10.34 3.78 25.09
CA THR A 154 -11.13 4.61 26.03
C THR A 154 -10.81 6.09 25.82
N GLU A 155 -11.83 6.94 25.72
CA GLU A 155 -11.63 8.38 25.58
C GLU A 155 -10.77 8.97 26.69
N GLY A 156 -9.68 9.64 26.30
CA GLY A 156 -8.74 10.28 27.22
C GLY A 156 -7.52 9.44 27.59
N ASP A 157 -7.47 8.17 27.18
CA ASP A 157 -6.27 7.34 27.33
C ASP A 157 -5.19 7.76 26.33
N ASP A 158 -3.92 7.58 26.73
CA ASP A 158 -2.78 7.67 25.82
C ASP A 158 -2.89 6.59 24.73
N PHE A 159 -2.57 6.96 23.49
CA PHE A 159 -2.57 6.06 22.34
C PHE A 159 -1.29 6.22 21.55
N MET A 160 -0.46 5.17 21.60
CA MET A 160 0.83 5.14 20.93
C MET A 160 0.82 4.23 19.70
N VAL A 161 1.61 4.60 18.71
CA VAL A 161 1.84 3.80 17.51
C VAL A 161 3.34 3.72 17.22
N TRP A 162 3.78 2.71 16.46
CA TRP A 162 5.18 2.52 16.10
C TRP A 162 5.41 2.86 14.64
N ALA A 163 6.52 3.52 14.34
CA ALA A 163 6.85 3.91 12.98
C ALA A 163 8.35 3.72 12.71
N ASN A 164 8.69 3.17 11.55
CA ASN A 164 10.07 3.18 11.09
C ASN A 164 10.55 4.62 10.87
N ASN A 165 11.83 4.91 11.12
CA ASN A 165 12.39 6.26 11.06
C ASN A 165 12.65 6.77 9.64
N TYR A 166 11.59 6.89 8.85
CA TYR A 166 11.55 7.51 7.53
C TYR A 166 10.50 8.63 7.54
N SER A 167 10.81 9.79 6.96
CA SER A 167 9.93 10.97 7.01
C SER A 167 8.48 10.68 6.62
N ARG A 168 8.25 9.98 5.51
CA ARG A 168 6.90 9.58 5.04
C ARG A 168 6.18 8.59 5.96
N VAL A 169 6.92 7.68 6.59
CA VAL A 169 6.36 6.69 7.53
C VAL A 169 5.91 7.40 8.81
N LEU A 170 6.77 8.28 9.35
CA LEU A 170 6.42 9.13 10.50
C LEU A 170 5.26 10.08 10.19
N GLN A 171 5.21 10.66 9.00
CA GLN A 171 4.08 11.50 8.56
C GLN A 171 2.78 10.68 8.50
N THR A 172 2.83 9.45 7.99
CA THR A 172 1.67 8.54 7.94
C THR A 172 1.17 8.26 9.35
N ALA A 173 2.05 7.82 10.25
CA ALA A 173 1.70 7.52 11.62
C ALA A 173 1.09 8.74 12.34
N LYS A 174 1.65 9.94 12.17
CA LYS A 174 1.13 11.18 12.76
C LYS A 174 -0.26 11.53 12.22
N LEU A 175 -0.50 11.34 10.93
CA LEU A 175 -1.79 11.62 10.30
C LEU A 175 -2.84 10.57 10.67
N PHE A 176 -2.46 9.31 10.78
CA PHE A 176 -3.28 8.26 11.35
C PHE A 176 -3.73 8.59 12.77
N VAL A 177 -2.80 8.94 13.66
CA VAL A 177 -3.11 9.33 15.06
C VAL A 177 -4.05 10.53 15.09
N ARG A 178 -3.88 11.50 14.18
CA ARG A 178 -4.81 12.64 14.02
C ARG A 178 -6.20 12.21 13.55
N GLY A 179 -6.30 11.27 12.62
CA GLY A 179 -7.56 10.70 12.17
C GLY A 179 -8.27 9.91 13.28
N PHE A 180 -7.49 9.23 14.12
CA PHE A 180 -7.99 8.38 15.20
C PHE A 180 -8.43 9.17 16.45
N LEU A 181 -7.68 10.19 16.86
CA LEU A 181 -7.91 10.98 18.09
C LEU A 181 -8.47 12.38 17.84
N GLY A 182 -8.57 12.81 16.58
CA GLY A 182 -8.98 14.18 16.23
C GLY A 182 -8.06 15.25 16.84
N THR A 183 -8.64 16.29 17.42
CA THR A 183 -7.90 17.40 18.05
C THR A 183 -7.08 16.99 19.27
N ASN A 184 -7.41 15.85 19.88
CA ASN A 184 -6.70 15.34 21.06
C ASN A 184 -5.40 14.61 20.72
N ALA A 185 -5.09 14.42 19.43
CA ALA A 185 -3.85 13.77 18.98
C ALA A 185 -2.57 14.41 19.56
N THR A 186 -2.58 15.72 19.81
CA THR A 186 -1.43 16.42 20.42
C THR A 186 -1.29 16.15 21.92
N LEU A 187 -2.39 15.79 22.60
CA LEU A 187 -2.42 15.57 24.04
C LEU A 187 -2.18 14.11 24.42
N PHE A 188 -2.81 13.18 23.70
CA PHE A 188 -2.81 11.76 24.03
C PHE A 188 -2.14 10.87 22.99
N GLY A 189 -1.79 11.42 21.82
CA GLY A 189 -1.18 10.67 20.74
C GLY A 189 0.34 10.63 20.84
N ASP A 190 0.92 9.46 20.65
CA ASP A 190 2.37 9.27 20.61
C ASP A 190 2.81 8.44 19.40
N VAL A 191 3.93 8.82 18.77
CA VAL A 191 4.51 8.11 17.63
C VAL A 191 5.93 7.71 17.99
N ILE A 192 6.08 6.43 18.32
CA ILE A 192 7.36 5.83 18.70
C ILE A 192 8.14 5.50 17.43
N SER A 193 9.21 6.26 17.20
CA SER A 193 10.14 6.01 16.09
C SER A 193 11.08 4.87 16.46
N VAL A 194 11.12 3.82 15.65
CA VAL A 194 12.00 2.65 15.84
C VAL A 194 12.80 2.40 14.57
N THR A 195 14.11 2.18 14.69
CA THR A 195 14.97 1.99 13.52
C THR A 195 16.21 1.19 13.87
N SER A 196 16.66 0.36 12.93
CA SER A 196 17.96 -0.31 13.00
C SER A 196 19.08 0.59 12.46
N ARG A 197 18.76 1.61 11.65
CA ARG A 197 19.75 2.39 10.89
C ARG A 197 20.72 3.10 11.84
N GLY A 198 22.01 2.77 11.70
CA GLY A 198 23.06 3.31 12.57
C GLY A 198 23.19 2.63 13.94
N PHE A 199 22.38 1.59 14.21
CA PHE A 199 22.34 0.86 15.47
C PHE A 199 22.41 -0.66 15.24
N PRO A 200 23.59 -1.25 14.97
CA PRO A 200 23.74 -2.68 14.71
C PRO A 200 23.18 -3.60 15.83
N GLY A 201 23.20 -3.15 17.09
CA GLY A 201 22.61 -3.89 18.20
C GLY A 201 21.08 -3.94 18.20
N GLY A 202 20.42 -3.06 17.43
CA GLY A 202 18.96 -2.94 17.32
C GLY A 202 18.38 -3.51 16.04
N ILE A 203 19.13 -4.30 15.25
CA ILE A 203 18.65 -4.87 13.98
C ILE A 203 17.32 -5.61 14.17
N GLY A 204 17.27 -6.53 15.13
CA GLY A 204 16.05 -7.30 15.44
C GLY A 204 15.02 -6.55 16.30
N ASP A 205 15.39 -5.39 16.85
CA ASP A 205 14.51 -4.52 17.65
C ASP A 205 14.13 -3.28 16.82
N SER A 206 13.54 -3.54 15.65
CA SER A 206 13.19 -2.49 14.70
C SER A 206 12.05 -2.91 13.77
N LEU A 207 11.48 -1.93 13.07
CA LEU A 207 10.53 -2.16 11.96
C LEU A 207 11.21 -2.27 10.60
N ALA A 208 12.55 -2.30 10.56
CA ALA A 208 13.33 -2.55 9.35
C ALA A 208 14.66 -3.23 9.63
N PRO A 209 14.65 -4.52 10.01
CA PRO A 209 15.89 -5.28 10.18
C PRO A 209 16.73 -5.32 8.90
N SER A 210 16.08 -5.32 7.73
CA SER A 210 16.77 -5.36 6.43
C SER A 210 17.63 -4.13 6.12
N ASP A 211 17.38 -2.98 6.77
CA ASP A 211 18.17 -1.75 6.56
C ASP A 211 19.65 -1.90 6.97
N MET A 212 19.93 -2.84 7.86
CA MET A 212 21.28 -3.05 8.44
C MET A 212 21.72 -4.51 8.38
N CYS A 213 20.93 -5.40 7.78
CA CYS A 213 21.30 -6.80 7.59
C CYS A 213 22.40 -6.92 6.51
N PRO A 214 23.63 -7.34 6.84
CA PRO A 214 24.75 -7.31 5.88
C PRO A 214 24.59 -8.25 4.68
N THR A 215 23.79 -9.31 4.84
CA THR A 215 23.54 -10.32 3.80
C THR A 215 22.35 -9.97 2.92
N PHE A 216 21.43 -9.12 3.39
CA PHE A 216 20.31 -8.67 2.60
C PHE A 216 20.73 -7.62 1.58
N LYS A 217 20.32 -7.83 0.34
CA LYS A 217 20.45 -6.87 -0.76
C LYS A 217 19.18 -6.95 -1.58
N ASP A 218 18.47 -5.84 -1.68
CA ASP A 218 17.38 -5.74 -2.63
C ASP A 218 17.96 -5.71 -4.05
N THR A 219 17.65 -6.76 -4.82
CA THR A 219 18.10 -6.89 -6.21
C THR A 219 17.07 -6.36 -7.21
N GLU A 220 15.95 -5.83 -6.73
CA GLU A 220 14.88 -5.26 -7.55
C GLU A 220 14.37 -6.26 -8.60
N GLY A 221 14.30 -7.54 -8.23
CA GLY A 221 13.92 -8.66 -9.08
C GLY A 221 14.99 -9.13 -10.08
N GLY A 222 16.14 -8.45 -10.16
CA GLY A 222 17.34 -8.88 -10.88
C GLY A 222 17.10 -9.35 -12.33
N ASP A 223 17.62 -10.54 -12.64
CA ASP A 223 17.53 -11.14 -13.98
C ASP A 223 16.08 -11.41 -14.41
N SER A 224 15.17 -11.69 -13.47
CA SER A 224 13.77 -11.99 -13.77
C SER A 224 13.08 -10.77 -14.39
N VAL A 225 13.27 -9.61 -13.77
CA VAL A 225 12.76 -8.33 -14.29
C VAL A 225 13.42 -7.96 -15.62
N THR A 226 14.73 -8.19 -15.75
CA THR A 226 15.47 -7.91 -17.01
C THR A 226 14.92 -8.73 -18.19
N LYS A 227 14.65 -10.01 -17.98
CA LYS A 227 14.06 -10.89 -18.99
C LYS A 227 12.65 -10.44 -19.35
N TRP A 228 11.82 -10.13 -18.35
CA TRP A 228 10.44 -9.71 -18.59
C TRP A 228 10.36 -8.39 -19.35
N ASN A 229 11.18 -7.40 -18.97
CA ASN A 229 11.30 -6.13 -19.72
C ASN A 229 11.61 -6.36 -21.20
N SER A 230 12.40 -7.38 -21.54
CA SER A 230 12.75 -7.72 -22.92
C SER A 230 11.59 -8.37 -23.70
N VAL A 231 10.52 -8.79 -23.02
CA VAL A 231 9.31 -9.36 -23.60
C VAL A 231 8.25 -8.28 -23.84
N TYR A 232 7.88 -7.55 -22.78
CA TYR A 232 6.65 -6.74 -22.79
C TYR A 232 6.88 -5.31 -23.29
N ILE A 233 8.07 -4.72 -23.05
CA ILE A 233 8.35 -3.33 -23.46
C ILE A 233 8.49 -3.15 -24.98
N PRO A 234 9.18 -4.01 -25.75
CA PRO A 234 9.46 -3.72 -27.15
C PRO A 234 8.21 -3.55 -28.03
N PRO A 235 7.16 -4.39 -27.92
CA PRO A 235 5.91 -4.17 -28.65
C PRO A 235 5.24 -2.82 -28.33
N ILE A 236 5.21 -2.44 -27.05
CA ILE A 236 4.65 -1.16 -26.58
C ILE A 236 5.47 0.01 -27.12
N GLN A 237 6.80 -0.07 -27.02
CA GLN A 237 7.70 0.95 -27.54
C GLN A 237 7.49 1.16 -29.05
N ALA A 238 7.37 0.08 -29.82
CA ALA A 238 7.11 0.16 -31.26
C ALA A 238 5.77 0.84 -31.57
N ARG A 239 4.70 0.47 -30.85
CA ARG A 239 3.37 1.09 -30.96
C ARG A 239 3.42 2.59 -30.66
N LEU A 240 4.07 2.98 -29.56
CA LEU A 240 4.18 4.38 -29.14
C LEU A 240 5.07 5.21 -30.07
N GLN A 241 6.19 4.63 -30.53
CA GLN A 241 7.09 5.29 -31.47
C GLN A 241 6.40 5.62 -32.80
N ALA A 242 5.43 4.80 -33.24
CA ALA A 242 4.64 5.06 -34.45
C ALA A 242 3.75 6.31 -34.36
N LEU A 243 3.45 6.79 -33.14
CA LEU A 243 2.68 8.02 -32.90
C LEU A 243 3.55 9.29 -32.99
N ILE A 244 4.87 9.15 -33.16
CA ILE A 244 5.85 10.24 -33.15
C ILE A 244 6.46 10.39 -34.55
N LYS A 245 6.39 11.61 -35.09
CA LYS A 245 7.07 11.99 -36.34
C LYS A 245 8.14 13.03 -36.03
N GLY A 246 9.40 12.75 -36.33
CA GLY A 246 10.52 13.68 -36.11
C GLY A 246 11.71 12.99 -35.45
N ASN A 247 12.52 13.75 -34.71
CA ASN A 247 13.79 13.26 -34.15
C ASN A 247 13.71 12.83 -32.67
N LEU A 248 12.51 12.52 -32.16
CA LEU A 248 12.35 11.93 -30.84
C LEU A 248 12.26 10.41 -30.94
N THR A 249 13.24 9.73 -30.35
CA THR A 249 13.24 8.28 -30.18
C THR A 249 12.95 7.96 -28.71
N LEU A 250 11.89 7.19 -28.47
CA LEU A 250 11.57 6.64 -27.15
C LEU A 250 12.57 5.55 -26.79
N THR A 251 12.99 5.52 -25.54
CA THR A 251 13.81 4.46 -24.96
C THR A 251 12.94 3.44 -24.23
N GLN A 252 13.47 2.24 -23.95
CA GLN A 252 12.76 1.27 -23.10
C GLN A 252 12.46 1.85 -21.71
N ASN A 253 13.38 2.67 -21.17
CA ASN A 253 13.15 3.36 -19.91
C ASN A 253 11.94 4.29 -20.00
N ASP A 254 11.78 5.04 -21.08
CA ASP A 254 10.60 5.92 -21.24
C ASP A 254 9.29 5.16 -21.15
N VAL A 255 9.26 3.96 -21.74
CA VAL A 255 8.08 3.08 -21.69
C VAL A 255 7.84 2.55 -20.28
N SER A 256 8.89 2.10 -19.59
CA SER A 256 8.79 1.60 -18.21
C SER A 256 8.31 2.66 -17.21
N GLN A 257 8.55 3.95 -17.50
CA GLN A 257 8.13 5.06 -16.64
C GLN A 257 6.67 5.43 -16.84
N ILE A 258 5.96 4.95 -17.87
CA ILE A 258 4.58 5.36 -18.16
C ILE A 258 3.63 4.97 -17.02
N PRO A 259 3.53 3.70 -16.57
CA PRO A 259 2.62 3.34 -15.49
C PRO A 259 3.08 3.95 -14.15
N TYR A 260 4.38 4.09 -13.97
CA TYR A 260 4.97 4.75 -12.81
C TYR A 260 4.54 6.23 -12.71
N LEU A 261 4.61 6.98 -13.80
CA LEU A 261 4.12 8.36 -13.89
C LEU A 261 2.59 8.43 -13.78
N CYS A 262 1.86 7.48 -14.36
CA CYS A 262 0.41 7.38 -14.19
C CYS A 262 0.03 7.33 -12.71
N GLY A 263 0.62 6.41 -11.93
CA GLY A 263 0.37 6.30 -10.49
C GLY A 263 0.76 7.57 -9.74
N TYR A 264 2.03 7.99 -9.85
CA TYR A 264 2.56 9.11 -9.07
C TYR A 264 1.92 10.45 -9.39
N GLU A 265 1.79 10.82 -10.66
CA GLU A 265 1.22 12.11 -11.03
C GLU A 265 -0.26 12.19 -10.63
N SER A 266 -0.98 11.05 -10.69
CA SER A 266 -2.39 11.01 -10.29
C SER A 266 -2.58 11.27 -8.81
N GLN A 267 -1.82 10.58 -7.95
CA GLN A 267 -1.92 10.77 -6.50
C GLN A 267 -1.32 12.10 -6.02
N ILE A 268 -0.35 12.67 -6.73
CA ILE A 268 0.22 13.99 -6.38
C ILE A 268 -0.79 15.10 -6.67
N THR A 269 -1.44 15.04 -7.83
CA THR A 269 -2.33 16.11 -8.32
C THR A 269 -3.78 15.93 -7.91
N GLY A 270 -4.17 14.73 -7.47
CA GLY A 270 -5.57 14.37 -7.18
C GLY A 270 -6.44 14.29 -8.45
N ARG A 271 -5.82 14.09 -9.62
CA ARG A 271 -6.49 14.00 -10.92
C ARG A 271 -5.83 12.91 -11.74
N LEU A 272 -6.59 12.14 -12.51
CA LEU A 272 -6.01 11.10 -13.36
C LEU A 272 -4.98 11.72 -14.33
N SER A 273 -3.77 11.18 -14.33
CA SER A 273 -2.66 11.65 -15.13
C SER A 273 -2.87 11.28 -16.61
N PRO A 274 -2.48 12.15 -17.57
CA PRO A 274 -2.51 11.80 -19.00
C PRO A 274 -1.60 10.60 -19.34
N TRP A 275 -0.65 10.26 -18.47
CA TRP A 275 0.14 9.03 -18.61
C TRP A 275 -0.70 7.77 -18.49
N CYS A 276 -1.86 7.83 -17.82
CA CYS A 276 -2.79 6.71 -17.68
C CYS A 276 -3.58 6.40 -18.96
N ASP A 277 -3.61 7.31 -19.93
CA ASP A 277 -4.28 7.13 -21.24
C ASP A 277 -3.38 6.45 -22.30
N ILE A 278 -2.15 6.07 -21.93
CA ILE A 278 -1.16 5.57 -22.91
C ILE A 278 -1.16 4.05 -23.02
N PHE A 279 -1.28 3.35 -21.88
CA PHE A 279 -1.30 1.90 -21.82
C PHE A 279 -2.73 1.37 -21.95
N SER A 280 -2.91 0.25 -22.64
CA SER A 280 -4.15 -0.51 -22.61
C SER A 280 -4.27 -1.33 -21.33
N ASP A 281 -5.45 -1.89 -21.04
CA ASP A 281 -5.65 -2.83 -19.93
C ASP A 281 -4.61 -3.97 -19.92
N ASP A 282 -4.37 -4.61 -21.08
CA ASP A 282 -3.40 -5.71 -21.18
C ASP A 282 -1.96 -5.25 -20.90
N GLU A 283 -1.58 -4.06 -21.37
CA GLU A 283 -0.25 -3.50 -21.10
C GLU A 283 -0.07 -3.10 -19.62
N PHE A 284 -1.14 -2.67 -18.96
CA PHE A 284 -1.16 -2.46 -17.50
C PHE A 284 -1.00 -3.79 -16.75
N LEU A 285 -1.67 -4.87 -17.17
CA LEU A 285 -1.47 -6.20 -16.57
C LEU A 285 -0.05 -6.74 -16.78
N GLN A 286 0.59 -6.44 -17.91
CA GLN A 286 2.00 -6.76 -18.13
C GLN A 286 2.94 -5.98 -17.20
N TYR A 287 2.61 -4.72 -16.91
CA TYR A 287 3.34 -3.89 -15.93
C TYR A 287 3.09 -4.34 -14.48
N GLU A 288 1.86 -4.74 -14.14
CA GLU A 288 1.56 -5.35 -12.84
C GLU A 288 2.45 -6.59 -12.63
N TYR A 289 2.52 -7.47 -13.62
CA TYR A 289 3.38 -8.65 -13.53
C TYR A 289 4.88 -8.30 -13.41
N PHE A 290 5.33 -7.21 -14.05
CA PHE A 290 6.67 -6.66 -13.82
C PHE A 290 6.88 -6.29 -12.33
N GLN A 291 5.89 -5.65 -11.71
CA GLN A 291 5.93 -5.30 -10.28
C GLN A 291 5.91 -6.55 -9.40
N ASP A 292 5.17 -7.59 -9.78
CA ASP A 292 5.17 -8.88 -9.08
C ASP A 292 6.56 -9.50 -9.09
N LEU A 293 7.23 -9.56 -10.24
CA LEU A 293 8.60 -10.06 -10.34
C LEU A 293 9.59 -9.24 -9.49
N ARG A 294 9.46 -7.91 -9.49
CA ARG A 294 10.27 -7.00 -8.66
C ARG A 294 10.13 -7.36 -7.18
N TYR A 295 8.91 -7.40 -6.66
CA TYR A 295 8.67 -7.63 -5.23
C TYR A 295 8.92 -9.09 -4.84
N TYR A 296 8.43 -10.06 -5.62
CA TYR A 296 8.58 -11.48 -5.36
C TYR A 296 10.05 -11.90 -5.24
N TYR A 297 10.90 -11.51 -6.19
CA TYR A 297 12.32 -11.88 -6.21
C TYR A 297 13.24 -10.89 -5.48
N GLY A 298 12.85 -9.63 -5.30
CA GLY A 298 13.66 -8.61 -4.62
C GLY A 298 13.54 -8.64 -3.09
N VAL A 299 12.30 -8.65 -2.58
CA VAL A 299 11.99 -8.46 -1.15
C VAL A 299 10.93 -9.42 -0.61
N GLY A 300 10.49 -10.37 -1.43
CA GLY A 300 9.38 -11.25 -1.15
C GLY A 300 9.77 -12.74 -1.11
N PRO A 301 8.80 -13.63 -1.30
CA PRO A 301 8.98 -15.06 -1.05
C PRO A 301 9.77 -15.82 -2.14
N GLY A 302 10.14 -15.17 -3.23
CA GLY A 302 10.93 -15.76 -4.32
C GLY A 302 12.41 -15.98 -3.98
N THR A 303 12.91 -15.47 -2.85
CA THR A 303 14.26 -15.74 -2.34
C THR A 303 14.24 -16.00 -0.83
N ASP A 304 15.29 -16.64 -0.31
CA ASP A 304 15.32 -17.13 1.08
C ASP A 304 15.52 -16.02 2.12
N ILE A 305 16.36 -15.02 1.82
CA ILE A 305 16.76 -14.00 2.80
C ILE A 305 15.57 -13.14 3.25
N PRO A 306 14.73 -12.57 2.36
CA PRO A 306 13.62 -11.70 2.76
C PRO A 306 12.67 -12.31 3.79
N LYS A 307 12.38 -13.62 3.68
CA LYS A 307 11.51 -14.37 4.62
C LYS A 307 12.02 -14.36 6.06
N THR A 308 13.31 -14.11 6.27
CA THR A 308 13.89 -14.07 7.62
C THR A 308 13.89 -12.68 8.24
N MET A 309 13.81 -11.61 7.42
CA MET A 309 14.07 -10.24 7.86
C MET A 309 13.11 -9.79 8.95
N MET A 310 11.82 -10.04 8.79
CA MET A 310 10.78 -9.58 9.73
C MET A 310 10.40 -10.62 10.79
N THR A 311 11.11 -11.76 10.85
CA THR A 311 10.86 -12.79 11.88
C THR A 311 11.01 -12.28 13.33
N PRO A 312 11.94 -11.36 13.68
CA PRO A 312 12.00 -10.82 15.05
C PRO A 312 10.72 -10.05 15.42
N TYR A 313 10.22 -9.23 14.49
CA TYR A 313 8.97 -8.48 14.67
C TYR A 313 7.77 -9.41 14.78
N LEU A 314 7.66 -10.39 13.86
CA LEU A 314 6.56 -11.36 13.87
C LEU A 314 6.53 -12.16 15.18
N ASN A 315 7.68 -12.63 15.64
CA ASN A 315 7.80 -13.34 16.91
C ASN A 315 7.40 -12.46 18.11
N ALA A 316 7.79 -11.18 18.11
CA ALA A 316 7.39 -10.23 19.15
C ALA A 316 5.87 -10.00 19.14
N LEU A 317 5.27 -9.82 17.95
CA LEU A 317 3.83 -9.62 17.80
C LEU A 317 3.02 -10.84 18.27
N MET A 318 3.42 -12.05 17.87
CA MET A 318 2.78 -13.29 18.34
C MET A 318 2.90 -13.43 19.85
N GLY A 319 4.07 -13.13 20.42
CA GLY A 319 4.27 -13.13 21.87
C GLY A 319 3.44 -12.08 22.63
N ILE A 320 3.00 -11.00 21.97
CA ILE A 320 2.03 -10.05 22.54
C ILE A 320 0.63 -10.67 22.56
N PHE A 321 0.19 -11.25 21.44
CA PHE A 321 -1.12 -11.91 21.37
C PHE A 321 -1.24 -13.09 22.35
N ASP A 322 -0.19 -13.89 22.50
CA ASP A 322 -0.16 -15.02 23.45
C ASP A 322 -0.38 -14.58 24.92
N LYS A 323 0.06 -13.36 25.27
CA LYS A 323 -0.12 -12.79 26.61
C LYS A 323 -1.46 -12.04 26.75
N GLY A 324 -2.10 -11.68 25.65
CA GLY A 324 -3.41 -11.03 25.60
C GLY A 324 -3.39 -9.49 25.74
N PRO A 325 -4.57 -8.86 25.86
CA PRO A 325 -4.74 -7.40 25.75
C PRO A 325 -4.25 -6.59 26.96
N SER A 326 -3.78 -7.26 28.02
CA SER A 326 -3.26 -6.60 29.24
C SER A 326 -1.73 -6.54 29.30
N VAL A 327 -1.05 -6.77 28.17
CA VAL A 327 0.41 -6.69 28.09
C VAL A 327 0.88 -5.28 28.41
N THR A 328 1.93 -5.21 29.24
CA THR A 328 2.64 -3.97 29.54
C THR A 328 4.01 -3.98 28.89
N GLY A 329 4.46 -2.78 28.49
CA GLY A 329 5.79 -2.51 27.97
C GLY A 329 6.63 -1.70 28.97
N LYS A 330 7.90 -1.50 28.63
CA LYS A 330 8.81 -0.63 29.38
C LYS A 330 9.31 0.50 28.49
N ARG A 331 9.29 1.73 29.01
CA ARG A 331 9.90 2.89 28.36
C ARG A 331 11.41 2.91 28.58
N GLU A 332 12.10 3.80 27.89
CA GLU A 332 13.56 3.98 28.01
C GLU A 332 14.01 4.33 29.44
N ASP A 333 13.20 5.11 30.17
CA ASP A 333 13.44 5.46 31.57
C ASP A 333 13.13 4.32 32.57
N GLY A 334 12.72 3.15 32.07
CA GLY A 334 12.37 1.97 32.85
C GLY A 334 10.95 1.96 33.41
N SER A 335 10.17 3.04 33.23
CA SER A 335 8.76 3.07 33.62
C SER A 335 7.93 2.08 32.79
N SER A 336 6.87 1.54 33.39
CA SER A 336 5.95 0.63 32.70
C SER A 336 4.79 1.40 32.05
N PHE A 337 4.32 0.90 30.91
CA PHE A 337 3.12 1.42 30.24
C PHE A 337 2.24 0.27 29.76
N SER A 338 0.93 0.51 29.66
CA SER A 338 0.02 -0.45 29.04
C SER A 338 0.11 -0.33 27.52
N LEU A 339 0.29 -1.46 26.81
CA LEU A 339 0.22 -1.42 25.35
C LEU A 339 -1.22 -1.10 24.91
N PRO A 340 -1.41 -0.34 23.83
CA PRO A 340 -2.71 -0.22 23.18
C PRO A 340 -3.24 -1.58 22.74
N LYS A 341 -4.55 -1.81 22.90
CA LYS A 341 -5.20 -3.03 22.38
C LYS A 341 -5.25 -3.05 20.84
N LEU A 342 -5.21 -1.87 20.22
CA LEU A 342 -5.03 -1.70 18.78
C LEU A 342 -3.56 -1.34 18.50
N ILE A 343 -2.77 -2.32 18.07
CA ILE A 343 -1.34 -2.18 17.81
C ILE A 343 -1.13 -1.75 16.36
N MET A 344 -0.58 -0.55 16.15
CA MET A 344 -0.35 -0.01 14.81
C MET A 344 1.14 0.16 14.55
N SER A 345 1.66 -0.48 13.51
CA SER A 345 3.06 -0.40 13.10
C SER A 345 3.16 0.10 11.66
N PHE A 346 3.91 1.18 11.43
CA PHE A 346 4.08 1.81 10.12
C PHE A 346 5.49 1.57 9.59
N LEU A 347 5.62 1.10 8.35
CA LEU A 347 6.88 0.74 7.71
C LEU A 347 6.84 0.96 6.19
N ASN A 348 7.87 0.50 5.46
CA ASN A 348 7.92 0.56 4.00
C ASN A 348 7.40 -0.73 3.36
N ASP A 349 6.98 -0.63 2.11
CA ASP A 349 6.57 -1.77 1.26
C ASP A 349 7.55 -2.95 1.29
N GLY A 350 8.85 -2.66 1.23
CA GLY A 350 9.88 -3.70 1.30
C GLY A 350 9.80 -4.54 2.58
N GLN A 351 9.64 -3.91 3.74
CA GLN A 351 9.46 -4.63 5.00
C GLN A 351 8.08 -5.28 5.14
N LEU A 352 7.04 -4.68 4.55
CA LEU A 352 5.71 -5.29 4.54
C LEU A 352 5.75 -6.62 3.76
N ASN A 353 6.36 -6.60 2.57
CA ASN A 353 6.58 -7.79 1.75
C ASN A 353 7.43 -8.84 2.48
N GLN A 354 8.48 -8.43 3.19
CA GLN A 354 9.28 -9.35 4.01
C GLN A 354 8.48 -9.98 5.16
N LEU A 355 7.57 -9.22 5.79
CA LEU A 355 6.69 -9.74 6.83
C LEU A 355 5.68 -10.73 6.26
N VAL A 356 5.09 -10.41 5.11
CA VAL A 356 4.17 -11.29 4.39
C VAL A 356 4.87 -12.57 3.90
N ALA A 357 6.13 -12.45 3.46
CA ALA A 357 6.96 -13.60 3.12
C ALA A 357 7.31 -14.45 4.36
N ALA A 358 7.49 -13.82 5.53
CA ALA A 358 7.76 -14.51 6.79
C ALA A 358 6.52 -15.19 7.40
N SER A 359 5.30 -14.73 7.07
CA SER A 359 4.06 -15.27 7.63
C SER A 359 3.60 -16.57 6.96
N GLY A 360 4.12 -16.89 5.78
CA GLY A 360 3.79 -18.09 5.01
C GLY A 360 2.50 -18.00 4.20
N VAL A 361 1.85 -16.83 4.12
CA VAL A 361 0.59 -16.63 3.37
C VAL A 361 0.72 -16.99 1.88
N PHE A 362 1.92 -16.85 1.31
CA PHE A 362 2.21 -17.20 -0.09
C PHE A 362 3.11 -18.44 -0.24
N ASP A 363 3.14 -19.36 0.72
CA ASP A 363 3.97 -20.57 0.63
C ASP A 363 3.55 -21.51 -0.52
N GLU A 364 2.30 -21.43 -0.97
CA GLU A 364 1.79 -22.21 -2.12
C GLU A 364 2.13 -21.58 -3.48
N GLN A 365 2.61 -20.32 -3.50
CA GLN A 365 2.99 -19.64 -4.74
C GLN A 365 4.17 -20.37 -5.42
N GLN A 366 3.96 -20.79 -6.66
CA GLN A 366 5.04 -21.33 -7.48
C GLN A 366 5.99 -20.21 -7.96
N PRO A 367 7.26 -20.50 -8.25
CA PRO A 367 8.17 -19.49 -8.78
C PRO A 367 7.60 -18.80 -10.03
N LEU A 368 7.48 -17.47 -9.99
CA LEU A 368 6.95 -16.67 -11.10
C LEU A 368 7.86 -16.76 -12.33
N SER A 369 7.27 -16.99 -13.50
CA SER A 369 7.98 -17.06 -14.77
C SER A 369 8.56 -15.70 -15.18
N SER A 370 9.83 -15.63 -15.55
CA SER A 370 10.47 -14.39 -16.02
C SER A 370 10.22 -14.06 -17.50
N THR A 371 9.50 -14.92 -18.22
CA THR A 371 9.35 -14.84 -19.69
C THR A 371 7.91 -14.97 -20.18
N GLU A 372 6.98 -15.32 -19.29
CA GLU A 372 5.55 -15.46 -19.57
C GLU A 372 4.79 -14.93 -18.35
N LYS A 373 3.67 -14.25 -18.58
CA LYS A 373 2.79 -13.76 -17.51
C LYS A 373 2.03 -14.94 -16.90
N ASP A 374 2.12 -15.09 -15.59
CA ASP A 374 1.37 -16.10 -14.85
C ASP A 374 0.01 -15.54 -14.44
N ASP A 375 -1.04 -15.95 -15.15
CA ASP A 375 -2.41 -15.47 -14.94
C ASP A 375 -3.08 -16.07 -13.71
N ASP A 376 -2.60 -17.25 -13.25
CA ASP A 376 -3.16 -17.99 -12.12
C ASP A 376 -2.31 -17.83 -10.84
N ARG A 377 -1.37 -16.87 -10.84
CA ARG A 377 -0.52 -16.59 -9.67
C ARG A 377 -1.38 -16.15 -8.47
N LEU A 378 -0.89 -16.48 -7.29
CA LEU A 378 -1.43 -16.07 -6.00
C LEU A 378 -0.82 -14.74 -5.53
N PHE A 379 0.45 -14.48 -5.86
CA PHE A 379 1.18 -13.29 -5.45
C PHE A 379 0.94 -12.11 -6.41
N HIS A 380 0.21 -11.11 -5.92
CA HIS A 380 -0.02 -9.83 -6.59
C HIS A 380 0.57 -8.69 -5.75
N ALA A 381 1.66 -8.09 -6.20
CA ALA A 381 2.33 -6.99 -5.51
C ALA A 381 1.46 -5.75 -5.24
N PRO A 382 0.46 -5.37 -6.07
CA PRO A 382 -0.48 -4.31 -5.69
C PRO A 382 -1.31 -4.63 -4.43
N GLU A 383 -1.49 -5.91 -4.11
CA GLU A 383 -2.35 -6.40 -3.01
C GLU A 383 -1.57 -6.68 -1.72
N VAL A 384 -0.23 -6.54 -1.74
CA VAL A 384 0.72 -6.83 -0.65
C VAL A 384 1.41 -5.55 -0.18
#